data_AF-A0A0D2A397-F1
#
_entry.id   AF-A0A0D2A397-F1
#
_cell.length_a   1.000
_cell.length_b   1.000
_cell.length_c   1.000
_cell.angle_alpha   90.00
_cell.angle_beta   90.00
_cell.angle_gamma   90.00
#
_symmetry.space_group_name_H-M   'P 1'
#
loop_
_entity.id
_entity.type
_entity.pdbx_description
1 polymer ?
#
loop_
_entity_poly.entity_id
_entity_poly.type
_entity_poly.pdbx_seq_one_letter_code
_entity_poly.pdbx_strand_id
1 'polypeptide(L)'
;MFACFVTELPLNAIPHKYFSGRISSPLPILTNRAIVQCSSSVLLITSPSVALKHTLTRQPLHSRSKMSNPVLNSDNISRITAAEKEITGSDNVAKGGPTAQAQSHAGETINSQTLHDITEGEKRVTSGERIKGGPTATAQSILARERNGTSPASANEQSPTGALDSNTISKITAAERDITGSANPVRGGPTAQAQKRANEPINHDTLHDITEGEKKVTGEQRPVAGGPTATAQSELANSRS
;
A
#
# COMPACT_ATOMS: atom_id res chain seq x y z
N MET A 1 29.12 -5.86 -54.16
CA MET A 1 30.42 -6.54 -54.31
C MET A 1 31.40 -5.90 -53.35
N PHE A 2 32.16 -6.73 -52.62
CA PHE A 2 33.19 -6.43 -51.60
C PHE A 2 32.65 -5.82 -50.28
N ALA A 3 32.55 -6.48 -49.12
CA ALA A 3 33.38 -7.44 -48.35
C ALA A 3 34.14 -6.78 -47.18
N CYS A 4 33.81 -7.26 -45.96
CA CYS A 4 34.63 -7.60 -44.76
C CYS A 4 35.67 -6.58 -44.22
N PHE A 5 35.76 -6.34 -42.90
CA PHE A 5 36.41 -7.17 -41.85
C PHE A 5 36.03 -6.58 -40.45
N VAL A 6 35.50 -7.29 -39.43
CA VAL A 6 36.12 -8.19 -38.41
C VAL A 6 37.39 -7.55 -37.77
N THR A 7 37.45 -7.26 -36.46
CA THR A 7 37.88 -8.20 -35.40
C THR A 7 37.57 -7.71 -33.97
N GLU A 8 37.05 -8.61 -33.12
CA GLU A 8 37.29 -8.62 -31.66
C GLU A 8 38.76 -8.99 -31.36
N LEU A 9 39.30 -8.57 -30.21
CA LEU A 9 39.79 -9.49 -29.14
C LEU A 9 40.20 -8.69 -27.87
N PRO A 10 40.22 -9.36 -26.68
CA PRO A 10 40.15 -8.77 -25.34
C PRO A 10 41.50 -8.71 -24.63
N LEU A 11 41.60 -7.99 -23.50
CA LEU A 11 42.61 -8.34 -22.48
C LEU A 11 42.24 -7.89 -21.05
N ASN A 12 42.64 -8.78 -20.16
CA ASN A 12 42.42 -8.93 -18.73
C ASN A 12 43.37 -8.04 -17.89
N ALA A 13 43.06 -7.95 -16.59
CA ALA A 13 43.97 -7.74 -15.45
C ALA A 13 44.27 -6.32 -14.90
N ILE A 14 43.84 -6.15 -13.63
CA ILE A 14 44.27 -5.25 -12.52
C ILE A 14 45.73 -5.65 -12.13
N PRO A 15 46.70 -4.79 -11.65
CA PRO A 15 46.57 -3.98 -10.42
C PRO A 15 47.46 -2.71 -10.24
N HIS A 16 47.29 -2.09 -9.05
CA HIS A 16 48.28 -1.36 -8.22
C HIS A 16 48.32 0.20 -8.21
N LYS A 17 47.86 0.73 -7.07
CA LYS A 17 48.48 1.72 -6.14
C LYS A 17 48.98 3.11 -6.62
N TYR A 18 48.45 4.12 -5.91
CA TYR A 18 49.11 5.33 -5.35
C TYR A 18 49.91 6.26 -6.29
N PHE A 19 49.41 7.50 -6.46
CA PHE A 19 50.26 8.69 -6.41
C PHE A 19 49.50 9.95 -5.95
N SER A 20 50.05 10.63 -4.95
CA SER A 20 49.65 11.93 -4.41
C SER A 20 50.06 13.08 -5.32
N GLY A 21 49.31 14.19 -5.33
CA GLY A 21 49.81 15.46 -5.88
C GLY A 21 48.81 16.61 -5.78
N ARG A 22 48.96 17.46 -4.75
CA ARG A 22 48.34 18.79 -4.63
C ARG A 22 48.99 19.77 -5.61
N ILE A 23 48.18 20.58 -6.30
CA ILE A 23 48.48 21.98 -6.71
C ILE A 23 47.14 22.62 -7.11
N SER A 24 46.61 23.56 -6.31
CA SER A 24 46.75 25.02 -6.46
C SER A 24 45.76 25.64 -7.46
N SER A 25 44.84 26.46 -6.93
CA SER A 25 43.91 27.45 -7.55
C SER A 25 44.61 28.42 -8.55
N PRO A 26 43.93 29.35 -9.30
CA PRO A 26 42.57 29.92 -9.15
C PRO A 26 41.74 30.21 -10.47
N LEU A 27 40.49 30.69 -10.27
CA LEU A 27 39.52 31.38 -11.17
C LEU A 27 40.16 32.48 -12.08
N PRO A 28 39.57 32.90 -13.24
CA PRO A 28 38.28 33.65 -13.30
C PRO A 28 37.39 33.58 -14.57
N ILE A 29 36.10 33.85 -14.35
CA ILE A 29 35.17 34.79 -15.03
C ILE A 29 35.41 35.08 -16.54
N LEU A 30 34.42 34.79 -17.41
CA LEU A 30 33.83 35.80 -18.30
C LEU A 30 32.51 35.35 -18.93
N THR A 31 31.48 36.09 -18.56
CA THR A 31 30.21 36.34 -19.23
C THR A 31 30.38 36.51 -20.75
N ASN A 32 29.45 35.97 -21.55
CA ASN A 32 29.09 36.65 -22.79
C ASN A 32 27.59 36.60 -23.05
N ARG A 33 27.10 37.80 -23.33
CA ARG A 33 25.71 38.24 -23.32
C ARG A 33 25.45 38.87 -24.69
N ALA A 34 24.35 38.48 -25.33
CA ALA A 34 23.73 39.11 -26.49
C ALA A 34 24.61 39.06 -27.78
N ILE A 35 24.09 39.15 -29.02
CA ILE A 35 23.16 40.12 -29.57
C ILE A 35 22.43 39.51 -30.79
N VAL A 36 21.16 39.89 -30.91
CA VAL A 36 20.20 39.68 -31.99
C VAL A 36 20.56 40.53 -33.22
N GLN A 37 20.15 40.12 -34.43
CA GLN A 37 19.32 40.92 -35.36
C GLN A 37 19.70 40.84 -36.86
N CYS A 38 18.66 41.04 -37.67
CA CYS A 38 18.57 41.38 -39.11
C CYS A 38 18.31 40.18 -40.03
N SER A 39 17.04 39.94 -40.41
CA SER A 39 16.28 40.58 -41.50
C SER A 39 16.83 40.28 -42.89
N SER A 40 16.12 39.42 -43.63
CA SER A 40 15.76 39.65 -45.03
C SER A 40 14.62 38.73 -45.45
N SER A 41 13.54 39.35 -45.90
CA SER A 41 12.38 38.76 -46.57
C SER A 41 12.72 38.35 -48.00
N VAL A 42 11.75 37.70 -48.67
CA VAL A 42 11.66 37.40 -50.13
C VAL A 42 12.22 36.00 -50.48
N LEU A 43 11.52 35.03 -51.09
CA LEU A 43 10.42 35.00 -52.07
C LEU A 43 9.71 33.61 -52.00
N LEU A 44 8.37 33.60 -52.21
CA LEU A 44 7.54 32.43 -52.55
C LEU A 44 8.04 31.73 -53.84
N ILE A 45 7.77 30.42 -54.08
CA ILE A 45 6.73 29.87 -54.99
C ILE A 45 6.63 28.30 -54.85
N THR A 46 5.40 27.78 -54.97
CA THR A 46 4.94 26.45 -55.48
C THR A 46 4.49 25.36 -54.48
N SER A 47 3.18 25.09 -54.51
CA SER A 47 2.38 24.04 -53.84
C SER A 47 2.32 22.74 -54.69
N PRO A 48 1.51 21.68 -54.40
CA PRO A 48 0.75 21.27 -53.21
C PRO A 48 0.98 19.76 -52.84
N SER A 49 0.15 19.23 -51.92
CA SER A 49 -0.38 17.85 -51.86
C SER A 49 -0.02 16.91 -50.68
N VAL A 50 -1.09 16.61 -49.93
CA VAL A 50 -1.46 15.33 -49.27
C VAL A 50 -0.90 15.00 -47.88
N ALA A 51 -1.74 15.36 -46.90
CA ALA A 51 -2.24 14.54 -45.78
C ALA A 51 -1.41 13.35 -45.25
N LEU A 52 -1.02 13.46 -43.97
CA LEU A 52 -1.27 12.40 -42.99
C LEU A 52 -1.40 13.02 -41.58
N LYS A 53 -2.63 13.34 -41.17
CA LYS A 53 -2.93 13.64 -39.77
C LYS A 53 -3.05 12.31 -39.04
N HIS A 54 -1.98 11.87 -38.39
CA HIS A 54 -2.07 10.77 -37.43
C HIS A 54 -2.80 11.28 -36.18
N THR A 55 -4.08 10.93 -36.09
CA THR A 55 -4.80 10.87 -34.82
C THR A 55 -4.17 9.76 -33.98
N LEU A 56 -3.47 10.13 -32.91
CA LEU A 56 -3.37 9.29 -31.72
C LEU A 56 -3.65 10.16 -30.49
N THR A 57 -4.95 10.40 -30.33
CA THR A 57 -5.61 10.42 -29.03
C THR A 57 -5.09 9.29 -28.16
N ARG A 58 -4.54 9.63 -26.99
CA ARG A 58 -4.73 8.97 -25.67
C ARG A 58 -3.55 9.28 -24.75
N GLN A 59 -3.74 10.28 -23.91
CA GLN A 59 -3.14 10.33 -22.57
C GLN A 59 -4.27 10.20 -21.54
N PRO A 60 -3.97 9.66 -20.35
CA PRO A 60 -4.68 8.51 -19.80
C PRO A 60 -6.03 8.86 -19.21
N LEU A 61 -6.96 7.91 -19.31
CA LEU A 61 -8.08 7.81 -18.38
C LEU A 61 -7.50 7.91 -16.97
N HIS A 62 -7.70 9.05 -16.32
CA HIS A 62 -7.86 9.06 -14.88
C HIS A 62 -9.00 8.08 -14.64
N SER A 63 -8.66 6.85 -14.28
CA SER A 63 -9.55 6.02 -13.49
C SER A 63 -9.75 6.82 -12.22
N ARG A 64 -10.72 7.74 -12.25
CA ARG A 64 -11.41 8.20 -11.06
C ARG A 64 -12.02 6.91 -10.55
N SER A 65 -11.24 6.19 -9.74
CA SER A 65 -11.76 5.20 -8.83
C SER A 65 -13.03 5.83 -8.32
N LYS A 66 -14.16 5.17 -8.60
CA LYS A 66 -15.45 5.63 -8.16
C LYS A 66 -15.29 5.68 -6.64
N MET A 67 -14.97 6.86 -6.10
CA MET A 67 -14.85 7.09 -4.67
C MET A 67 -16.27 6.85 -4.18
N SER A 68 -16.56 5.61 -3.84
CA SER A 68 -17.75 5.23 -3.14
C SER A 68 -17.69 6.02 -1.86
N ASN A 69 -18.56 7.02 -1.77
CA ASN A 69 -18.74 7.79 -0.57
C ASN A 69 -18.92 6.82 0.59
N PRO A 70 -18.13 6.96 1.67
CA PRO A 70 -18.14 5.98 2.72
C PRO A 70 -19.55 5.82 3.30
N VAL A 71 -20.10 4.62 3.38
CA VAL A 71 -21.45 4.42 3.91
C VAL A 71 -21.39 3.82 5.31
N LEU A 72 -22.26 4.28 6.21
CA LEU A 72 -22.50 3.59 7.48
C LEU A 72 -23.24 2.28 7.23
N ASN A 73 -22.49 1.25 6.88
CA ASN A 73 -22.97 -0.11 6.77
C ASN A 73 -22.92 -0.83 8.14
N SER A 74 -23.50 -2.03 8.19
CA SER A 74 -23.55 -2.85 9.41
C SER A 74 -22.17 -3.12 10.01
N ASP A 75 -21.14 -3.31 9.17
CA ASP A 75 -19.77 -3.60 9.63
C ASP A 75 -19.15 -2.38 10.33
N ASN A 76 -19.33 -1.20 9.74
CA ASN A 76 -18.83 0.06 10.28
C ASN A 76 -19.53 0.41 11.60
N ILE A 77 -20.85 0.23 11.66
CA ILE A 77 -21.63 0.41 12.91
C ILE A 77 -21.18 -0.57 13.98
N SER A 78 -20.91 -1.83 13.62
CA SER A 78 -20.43 -2.85 14.56
C SER A 78 -19.06 -2.49 15.15
N ARG A 79 -18.16 -1.90 14.37
CA ARG A 79 -16.86 -1.41 14.87
C ARG A 79 -17.00 -0.23 15.82
N ILE A 80 -17.88 0.73 15.50
CA ILE A 80 -18.20 1.84 16.38
C ILE A 80 -18.82 1.33 17.70
N THR A 81 -19.67 0.30 17.61
CA THR A 81 -20.27 -0.37 18.76
C THR A 81 -19.22 -1.04 19.64
N ALA A 82 -18.25 -1.75 19.04
CA ALA A 82 -17.17 -2.37 19.80
C ALA A 82 -16.35 -1.32 20.55
N ALA A 83 -15.99 -0.21 19.90
CA ALA A 83 -15.26 0.89 20.54
C ALA A 83 -16.06 1.55 21.68
N GLU A 84 -17.40 1.64 21.56
CA GLU A 84 -18.25 2.17 22.63
C GLU A 84 -18.27 1.24 23.85
N LYS A 85 -18.36 -0.08 23.62
CA LYS A 85 -18.33 -1.08 24.70
C LYS A 85 -17.00 -1.08 25.44
N GLU A 86 -15.89 -0.90 24.72
CA GLU A 86 -14.55 -0.81 25.31
C GLU A 86 -14.42 0.39 26.27
N ILE A 87 -15.09 1.50 25.99
CA ILE A 87 -15.00 2.72 26.82
C ILE A 87 -16.03 2.74 27.94
N THR A 88 -17.24 2.23 27.70
CA THR A 88 -18.31 2.19 28.70
C THR A 88 -18.20 1.01 29.66
N GLY A 89 -17.42 -0.01 29.31
CA GLY A 89 -17.35 -1.27 30.05
C GLY A 89 -18.69 -2.02 30.15
N SER A 90 -19.67 -1.62 29.34
CA SER A 90 -21.04 -2.13 29.37
C SER A 90 -21.34 -2.88 28.07
N ASP A 91 -21.98 -4.04 28.16
CA ASP A 91 -22.39 -4.82 26.99
C ASP A 91 -23.53 -4.16 26.19
N ASN A 92 -24.23 -3.23 26.84
CA ASN A 92 -25.35 -2.49 26.28
C ASN A 92 -24.89 -1.16 25.68
N VAL A 93 -25.50 -0.83 24.55
CA VAL A 93 -25.30 0.45 23.86
C VAL A 93 -25.88 1.57 24.70
N ALA A 94 -25.15 2.66 24.91
CA ALA A 94 -25.64 3.79 25.68
C ALA A 94 -26.74 4.54 24.91
N LYS A 95 -27.85 4.84 25.60
CA LYS A 95 -28.97 5.57 25.01
C LYS A 95 -28.52 6.99 24.62
N GLY A 96 -28.51 7.28 23.32
CA GLY A 96 -28.01 8.55 22.78
C GLY A 96 -26.49 8.64 22.68
N GLY A 97 -25.79 7.52 22.87
CA GLY A 97 -24.35 7.37 22.69
C GLY A 97 -23.92 7.31 21.22
N PRO A 98 -22.62 7.17 20.96
CA PRO A 98 -22.05 7.27 19.62
C PRO A 98 -22.58 6.20 18.66
N THR A 99 -22.87 4.98 19.13
CA THR A 99 -23.48 3.92 18.31
C THR A 99 -24.92 4.23 17.97
N ALA A 100 -25.71 4.80 18.90
CA ALA A 100 -27.08 5.19 18.62
C ALA A 100 -27.12 6.27 17.51
N GLN A 101 -26.16 7.19 17.51
CA GLN A 101 -25.98 8.19 16.45
C GLN A 101 -25.49 7.56 15.14
N ALA A 102 -24.57 6.59 15.20
CA ALA A 102 -24.16 5.85 14.00
C ALA A 102 -25.32 5.04 13.40
N GLN A 103 -26.20 4.49 14.23
CA GLN A 103 -27.40 3.78 13.79
C GLN A 103 -28.47 4.72 13.21
N SER A 104 -28.62 5.94 13.72
CA SER A 104 -29.57 6.90 13.15
C SER A 104 -29.17 7.36 11.74
N HIS A 105 -27.88 7.30 11.42
CA HIS A 105 -27.33 7.57 10.08
C HIS A 105 -27.01 6.29 9.29
N ALA A 106 -27.57 5.13 9.68
CA ALA A 106 -27.33 3.88 8.97
C ALA A 106 -27.77 3.97 7.51
N GLY A 107 -26.91 3.53 6.59
CA GLY A 107 -27.15 3.62 5.14
C GLY A 107 -26.85 5.01 4.54
N GLU A 108 -26.52 6.01 5.36
CA GLU A 108 -26.07 7.31 4.88
C GLU A 108 -24.56 7.35 4.65
N THR A 109 -24.12 8.32 3.85
CA THR A 109 -22.69 8.60 3.69
C THR A 109 -22.11 9.21 4.96
N ILE A 110 -20.99 8.70 5.44
CA ILE A 110 -20.17 9.30 6.50
C ILE A 110 -19.67 10.66 6.00
N ASN A 111 -20.32 11.71 6.47
CA ASN A 111 -19.97 13.09 6.20
C ASN A 111 -19.60 13.82 7.51
N SER A 112 -19.31 15.12 7.42
CA SER A 112 -18.98 15.93 8.59
C SER A 112 -20.10 16.00 9.63
N GLN A 113 -21.36 15.94 9.20
CA GLN A 113 -22.53 15.95 10.08
C GLN A 113 -22.61 14.65 10.87
N THR A 114 -22.55 13.51 10.20
CA THR A 114 -22.55 12.19 10.83
C THR A 114 -21.41 12.04 11.84
N LEU A 115 -20.20 12.50 11.50
CA LEU A 115 -19.07 12.49 12.44
C LEU A 115 -19.30 13.41 13.64
N HIS A 116 -19.91 14.57 13.43
CA HIS A 116 -20.26 15.48 14.52
C HIS A 116 -21.26 14.81 15.47
N ASP A 117 -22.31 14.19 14.94
CA ASP A 117 -23.35 13.54 15.74
C ASP A 117 -22.81 12.35 16.53
N ILE A 118 -21.96 11.51 15.92
CA ILE A 118 -21.22 10.44 16.60
C ILE A 118 -20.34 11.02 17.72
N THR A 119 -19.66 12.15 17.46
CA THR A 119 -18.81 12.80 18.45
C THR A 119 -19.60 13.34 19.64
N GLU A 120 -20.75 13.96 19.39
CA GLU A 120 -21.63 14.43 20.46
C GLU A 120 -22.23 13.27 21.25
N GLY A 121 -22.53 12.16 20.58
CA GLY A 121 -22.89 10.90 21.23
C GLY A 121 -21.79 10.40 22.17
N GLU A 122 -20.53 10.37 21.71
CA GLU A 122 -19.39 9.96 22.53
C GLU A 122 -19.26 10.83 23.77
N LYS A 123 -19.26 12.16 23.61
CA LYS A 123 -19.16 13.11 24.73
C LYS A 123 -20.24 12.89 25.80
N ARG A 124 -21.47 12.52 25.42
CA ARG A 124 -22.53 12.25 26.41
C ARG A 124 -22.23 11.03 27.29
N VAL A 125 -21.48 10.08 26.75
CA VAL A 125 -21.14 8.81 27.39
C VAL A 125 -19.85 8.91 28.19
N THR A 126 -18.90 9.73 27.74
CA THR A 126 -17.56 9.89 28.30
C THR A 126 -17.39 11.16 29.14
N SER A 127 -18.49 11.69 29.69
CA SER A 127 -18.49 12.91 30.51
C SER A 127 -17.88 14.15 29.82
N GLY A 128 -18.01 14.24 28.49
CA GLY A 128 -17.60 15.39 27.69
C GLY A 128 -16.24 15.25 27.00
N GLU A 129 -15.47 14.20 27.28
CA GLU A 129 -14.13 14.02 26.70
C GLU A 129 -14.12 13.09 25.49
N ARG A 130 -13.32 13.43 24.48
CA ARG A 130 -13.03 12.48 23.40
C ARG A 130 -11.95 11.51 23.87
N ILE A 131 -12.21 10.23 23.74
CA ILE A 131 -11.28 9.19 24.15
C ILE A 131 -10.44 8.76 22.95
N LYS A 132 -9.13 8.62 23.16
CA LYS A 132 -8.23 8.08 22.14
C LYS A 132 -8.61 6.64 21.83
N GLY A 133 -8.81 6.33 20.55
CA GLY A 133 -9.31 5.02 20.13
C GLY A 133 -10.82 4.84 20.29
N GLY A 134 -11.56 5.90 20.68
CA GLY A 134 -12.99 5.83 20.87
C GLY A 134 -13.83 5.75 19.59
N PRO A 135 -15.16 5.75 19.74
CA PRO A 135 -16.12 5.63 18.64
C PRO A 135 -15.92 6.70 17.55
N THR A 136 -15.60 7.94 17.93
CA THR A 136 -15.28 9.03 17.00
C THR A 136 -14.00 8.74 16.22
N ALA A 137 -12.95 8.29 16.89
CA ALA A 137 -11.68 7.96 16.24
C ALA A 137 -11.86 6.79 15.25
N THR A 138 -12.69 5.82 15.60
CA THR A 138 -13.08 4.70 14.74
C THR A 138 -13.85 5.20 13.52
N ALA A 139 -14.85 6.05 13.69
CA ALA A 139 -15.63 6.64 12.60
C ALA A 139 -14.76 7.48 11.64
N GLN A 140 -13.81 8.25 12.19
CA GLN A 140 -12.82 8.99 11.40
C GLN A 140 -11.86 8.07 10.64
N SER A 141 -11.43 6.97 11.26
CA SER A 141 -10.58 5.98 10.59
C SER A 141 -11.31 5.33 9.43
N ILE A 142 -12.60 5.00 9.58
CA ILE A 142 -13.45 4.47 8.52
C ILE A 142 -13.58 5.48 7.36
N LEU A 143 -13.88 6.75 7.67
CA LEU A 143 -13.94 7.82 6.68
C LEU A 143 -12.61 7.99 5.92
N ALA A 144 -11.48 7.86 6.62
CA ALA A 144 -10.16 7.96 5.99
C ALA A 144 -9.86 6.75 5.09
N ARG A 145 -10.14 5.53 5.55
CA ARG A 145 -9.91 4.28 4.82
C ARG A 145 -10.73 4.22 3.53
N GLU A 146 -12.01 4.58 3.60
CA GLU A 146 -12.93 4.49 2.46
C GLU A 146 -12.66 5.59 1.42
N ARG A 147 -12.23 6.79 1.84
CA ARG A 147 -11.74 7.83 0.91
C ARG A 147 -10.43 7.43 0.22
N ASN A 148 -9.61 6.62 0.87
CA ASN A 148 -8.37 6.10 0.28
C ASN A 148 -8.58 4.82 -0.54
N GLY A 149 -9.84 4.39 -0.75
CA GLY A 149 -10.19 3.19 -1.54
C GLY A 149 -9.75 1.89 -0.89
N THR A 150 -9.42 1.90 0.40
CA THR A 150 -8.93 0.74 1.13
C THR A 150 -10.09 0.09 1.86
N SER A 151 -10.63 -0.99 1.26
CA SER A 151 -11.36 -2.06 1.95
C SER A 151 -10.68 -2.40 3.28
N PRO A 152 -11.38 -2.96 4.30
CA PRO A 152 -10.89 -3.00 5.66
C PRO A 152 -9.72 -3.97 5.84
N ALA A 153 -8.53 -3.56 5.44
CA ALA A 153 -7.26 -4.09 5.88
C ALA A 153 -6.86 -3.26 7.09
N SER A 154 -7.30 -3.68 8.28
CA SER A 154 -6.45 -3.49 9.44
C SER A 154 -5.23 -4.36 9.24
N ALA A 155 -4.23 -3.80 8.59
CA ALA A 155 -2.87 -4.28 8.59
C ALA A 155 -2.02 -3.02 8.42
N ASN A 156 -1.83 -2.34 9.56
CA ASN A 156 -0.69 -1.50 9.87
C ASN A 156 0.29 -1.38 8.70
N GLU A 157 0.26 -0.27 7.94
CA GLU A 157 1.24 0.01 6.89
C GLU A 157 2.62 0.25 7.49
N GLN A 158 3.18 -0.81 8.07
CA GLN A 158 4.60 -0.99 8.25
C GLN A 158 5.14 -1.47 6.92
N SER A 159 6.15 -0.77 6.43
CA SER A 159 6.98 -1.23 5.33
C SER A 159 7.35 -2.70 5.55
N PRO A 160 7.32 -3.54 4.50
CA PRO A 160 7.65 -4.96 4.63
C PRO A 160 9.07 -5.06 5.21
N THR A 161 9.15 -5.52 6.46
CA THR A 161 10.38 -5.47 7.26
C THR A 161 11.32 -6.63 6.96
N GLY A 162 10.90 -7.57 6.11
CA GLY A 162 11.58 -8.84 5.89
C GLY A 162 11.49 -9.79 7.07
N ALA A 163 10.66 -9.50 8.07
CA ALA A 163 10.44 -10.31 9.26
C ALA A 163 8.98 -10.74 9.37
N LEU A 164 8.74 -11.79 10.15
CA LEU A 164 7.40 -12.24 10.56
C LEU A 164 6.82 -11.29 11.62
N ASP A 165 6.55 -10.06 11.19
CA ASP A 165 5.87 -9.08 12.02
C ASP A 165 4.36 -9.35 12.09
N SER A 166 3.68 -8.60 12.96
CA SER A 166 2.24 -8.75 13.17
C SER A 166 1.42 -8.54 11.89
N ASN A 167 1.88 -7.70 10.98
CA ASN A 167 1.25 -7.50 9.67
C ASN A 167 1.39 -8.75 8.79
N THR A 168 2.61 -9.24 8.60
CA THR A 168 2.89 -10.45 7.82
C THR A 168 2.12 -11.65 8.35
N ILE A 169 2.11 -11.85 9.68
CA ILE A 169 1.33 -12.92 10.32
C ILE A 169 -0.16 -12.75 10.05
N SER A 170 -0.69 -11.52 10.09
CA SER A 170 -2.10 -11.25 9.79
C SER A 170 -2.46 -11.56 8.34
N LYS A 171 -1.57 -11.24 7.37
CA LYS A 171 -1.76 -11.58 5.95
C LYS A 171 -1.72 -13.09 5.73
N ILE A 172 -0.78 -13.80 6.36
CA ILE A 172 -0.71 -15.27 6.35
C ILE A 172 -2.00 -15.85 6.94
N THR A 173 -2.51 -15.26 8.03
CA THR A 173 -3.77 -15.67 8.65
C THR A 173 -4.95 -15.49 7.71
N ALA A 174 -5.03 -14.35 7.01
CA ALA A 174 -6.08 -14.12 6.02
C ALA A 174 -6.04 -15.18 4.91
N ALA A 175 -4.85 -15.44 4.34
CA ALA A 175 -4.69 -16.47 3.31
C ALA A 175 -5.05 -17.89 3.80
N GLU A 176 -4.73 -18.23 5.06
CA GLU A 176 -5.15 -19.51 5.65
C GLU A 176 -6.67 -19.59 5.80
N ARG A 177 -7.31 -18.51 6.24
CA ARG A 177 -8.79 -18.45 6.36
C ARG A 177 -9.47 -18.59 5.01
N ASP A 178 -8.89 -18.02 3.96
CA ASP A 178 -9.42 -18.11 2.60
C ASP A 178 -9.40 -19.54 2.06
N ILE A 179 -8.39 -20.34 2.43
CA ILE A 179 -8.31 -21.75 2.01
C ILE A 179 -9.16 -22.66 2.90
N THR A 180 -9.13 -22.46 4.22
CA THR A 180 -9.79 -23.36 5.19
C THR A 180 -11.26 -23.06 5.39
N GLY A 181 -11.72 -21.85 5.03
CA GLY A 181 -13.04 -21.32 5.37
C GLY A 181 -13.28 -21.14 6.87
N SER A 182 -12.26 -21.36 7.71
CA SER A 182 -12.37 -21.27 9.17
C SER A 182 -12.14 -19.83 9.64
N ALA A 183 -12.91 -19.38 10.64
CA ALA A 183 -12.70 -18.04 11.21
C ALA A 183 -11.42 -17.95 12.05
N ASN A 184 -10.96 -19.07 12.60
CA ASN A 184 -9.80 -19.16 13.48
C ASN A 184 -8.64 -19.90 12.79
N PRO A 185 -7.38 -19.56 13.12
CA PRO A 185 -6.20 -20.31 12.67
C PRO A 185 -6.30 -21.78 13.05
N VAL A 186 -5.91 -22.67 12.14
CA VAL A 186 -5.92 -24.11 12.39
C VAL A 186 -4.74 -24.47 13.28
N ARG A 187 -4.99 -25.33 14.27
CA ARG A 187 -3.94 -25.79 15.19
C ARG A 187 -2.87 -26.56 14.43
N GLY A 188 -1.66 -26.02 14.38
CA GLY A 188 -0.52 -26.58 13.65
C GLY A 188 -0.49 -26.23 12.15
N GLY A 189 -1.42 -25.38 11.71
CA GLY A 189 -1.47 -24.82 10.37
C GLY A 189 -0.43 -23.73 10.12
N PRO A 190 -0.42 -23.14 8.92
CA PRO A 190 0.62 -22.21 8.49
C PRO A 190 0.73 -20.97 9.39
N THR A 191 -0.40 -20.41 9.86
CA THR A 191 -0.40 -19.30 10.82
C THR A 191 0.20 -19.69 12.15
N ALA A 192 -0.10 -20.88 12.66
CA ALA A 192 0.48 -21.35 13.92
C ALA A 192 2.00 -21.50 13.82
N GLN A 193 2.53 -21.86 12.65
CA GLN A 193 3.97 -21.93 12.41
C GLN A 193 4.58 -20.53 12.27
N ALA A 194 3.92 -19.61 11.55
CA ALA A 194 4.34 -18.21 11.46
C ALA A 194 4.37 -17.53 12.85
N GLN A 195 3.38 -17.82 13.71
CA GLN A 195 3.33 -17.28 15.06
C GLN A 195 4.46 -17.80 15.97
N LYS A 196 4.91 -19.06 15.81
CA LYS A 196 6.04 -19.59 16.58
C LYS A 196 7.35 -18.87 16.28
N ARG A 197 7.50 -18.37 15.05
CA ARG A 197 8.68 -17.68 14.55
C ARG A 197 8.43 -16.16 14.46
N ALA A 198 7.49 -15.65 15.25
CA ALA A 198 7.14 -14.24 15.25
C ALA A 198 8.34 -13.36 15.61
N ASN A 199 8.47 -12.22 14.92
CA ASN A 199 9.60 -11.29 15.01
C ASN A 199 10.95 -11.84 14.52
N GLU A 200 10.98 -13.04 13.92
CA GLU A 200 12.17 -13.53 13.23
C GLU A 200 12.20 -13.07 11.75
N PRO A 201 13.37 -12.87 11.16
CA PRO A 201 13.50 -12.65 9.72
C PRO A 201 12.90 -13.80 8.91
N ILE A 202 12.23 -13.49 7.81
CA ILE A 202 11.69 -14.50 6.88
C ILE A 202 12.88 -15.17 6.17
N ASN A 203 13.15 -16.41 6.55
CA ASN A 203 14.20 -17.24 5.97
C ASN A 203 13.63 -18.54 5.39
N HIS A 204 14.50 -19.37 4.83
CA HIS A 204 14.10 -20.65 4.23
C HIS A 204 13.40 -21.58 5.25
N ASP A 205 13.90 -21.65 6.49
CA ASP A 205 13.34 -22.53 7.52
C ASP A 205 11.94 -22.08 7.91
N THR A 206 11.72 -20.77 8.04
CA THR A 206 10.40 -20.19 8.26
C THR A 206 9.43 -20.54 7.13
N LEU A 207 9.84 -20.38 5.87
CA LEU A 207 9.01 -20.73 4.72
C LEU A 207 8.72 -22.24 4.66
N HIS A 208 9.69 -23.07 5.05
CA HIS A 208 9.51 -24.50 5.17
C HIS A 208 8.48 -24.85 6.25
N ASP A 209 8.61 -24.29 7.46
CA ASP A 209 7.68 -24.51 8.57
C ASP A 209 6.24 -24.10 8.19
N ILE A 210 6.08 -22.93 7.57
CA ILE A 210 4.77 -22.44 7.08
C ILE A 210 4.22 -23.40 6.02
N THR A 211 5.05 -23.84 5.08
CA THR A 211 4.65 -24.79 4.03
C THR A 211 4.21 -26.13 4.60
N GLU A 212 4.92 -26.68 5.58
CA GLU A 212 4.51 -27.91 6.25
C GLU A 212 3.22 -27.74 7.05
N GLY A 213 2.99 -26.55 7.62
CA GLY A 213 1.70 -26.18 8.19
C GLY A 213 0.58 -26.16 7.15
N GLU A 214 0.83 -25.55 5.99
CA GLU A 214 -0.14 -25.46 4.89
C GLU A 214 -0.52 -26.86 4.37
N LYS A 215 0.46 -27.73 4.11
CA LYS A 215 0.22 -29.11 3.68
C LYS A 215 -0.66 -29.90 4.65
N LYS A 216 -0.48 -29.70 5.96
CA LYS A 216 -1.30 -30.36 6.99
C LYS A 216 -2.75 -29.91 6.96
N VAL A 217 -2.98 -28.66 6.55
CA VAL A 217 -4.30 -28.03 6.57
C VAL A 217 -5.05 -28.30 5.28
N THR A 218 -4.40 -28.17 4.13
CA THR A 218 -5.02 -28.41 2.82
C THR A 218 -5.05 -29.89 2.44
N GLY A 219 -4.18 -30.71 3.05
CA GLY A 219 -3.98 -32.11 2.66
C GLY A 219 -3.25 -32.27 1.33
N GLU A 220 -2.82 -31.17 0.70
CA GLU A 220 -2.13 -31.18 -0.58
C GLU A 220 -0.61 -31.30 -0.40
N GLN A 221 0.06 -31.98 -1.34
CA GLN A 221 1.52 -32.13 -1.32
C GLN A 221 2.26 -30.83 -1.71
N ARG A 222 1.55 -29.88 -2.33
CA ARG A 222 2.13 -28.63 -2.87
C ARG A 222 1.45 -27.42 -2.22
N PRO A 223 2.19 -26.31 -2.01
CA PRO A 223 1.58 -25.05 -1.59
C PRO A 223 0.55 -24.57 -2.62
N VAL A 224 -0.55 -24.02 -2.14
CA VAL A 224 -1.63 -23.50 -2.98
C VAL A 224 -1.20 -22.15 -3.56
N ALA A 225 -1.55 -21.91 -4.82
CA ALA A 225 -1.31 -20.61 -5.45
C ALA A 225 -2.13 -19.52 -4.72
N GLY A 226 -1.45 -18.51 -4.20
CA GLY A 226 -2.08 -17.48 -3.37
C GLY A 226 -2.30 -17.89 -1.91
N GLY A 227 -1.80 -19.05 -1.49
CA GLY A 227 -1.90 -19.50 -0.12
C GLY A 227 -0.96 -18.80 0.86
N PRO A 228 -0.98 -19.22 2.14
CA PRO A 228 -0.16 -18.63 3.18
C PRO A 228 1.34 -18.69 2.89
N THR A 229 1.87 -19.77 2.30
CA THR A 229 3.27 -19.81 1.84
C THR A 229 3.55 -18.79 0.74
N ALA A 230 2.67 -18.68 -0.26
CA ALA A 230 2.85 -17.71 -1.35
C ALA A 230 2.82 -16.26 -0.82
N THR A 231 1.98 -16.00 0.18
CA THR A 231 1.92 -14.71 0.89
C THR A 231 3.24 -14.43 1.62
N ALA A 232 3.76 -15.37 2.40
CA ALA A 232 5.05 -15.21 3.10
C ALA A 232 6.22 -14.98 2.12
N GLN A 233 6.22 -15.66 0.98
CA GLN A 233 7.19 -15.43 -0.09
C GLN A 233 7.05 -14.04 -0.71
N SER A 234 5.82 -13.57 -0.92
CA SER A 234 5.57 -12.24 -1.46
C SER A 234 6.07 -11.16 -0.51
N GLU A 235 5.84 -11.30 0.80
CA GLU A 235 6.37 -10.35 1.79
C GLU A 235 7.91 -10.32 1.81
N LEU A 236 8.57 -11.49 1.69
CA LEU A 236 10.02 -11.55 1.56
C LEU A 236 10.53 -10.85 0.29
N ALA A 237 9.85 -11.03 -0.85
CA ALA A 237 10.20 -10.36 -2.09
C ALA A 237 10.00 -8.83 -2.00
N ASN A 238 8.89 -8.40 -1.41
CA ASN A 238 8.57 -6.99 -1.17
C ASN A 238 9.58 -6.31 -0.24
N SER A 239 10.16 -7.07 0.70
CA SER A 239 11.19 -6.56 1.62
C SER A 239 12.55 -6.36 0.95
N ARG A 240 12.75 -6.90 -0.26
CA ARG A 240 14.00 -6.84 -1.02
C ARG A 240 13.93 -5.93 -2.25
N SER A 241 12.75 -5.37 -2.56
CA SER A 241 12.52 -4.46 -3.70
C SER A 241 12.67 -3.00 -3.29
#